data_AF-A0A0L9VTZ7-F1
#
_entry.id   AF-A0A0L9VTZ7-F1
#
_cell.length_a   1.000
_cell.length_b   1.000
_cell.length_c   1.000
_cell.angle_alpha   90.00
_cell.angle_beta   90.00
_cell.angle_gamma   90.00
#
_symmetry.space_group_name_H-M   'P 1'
#
loop_
_entity.id
_entity.type
_entity.pdbx_description
1 polymer ?
#
loop_
_entity_poly.entity_id
_entity_poly.type
_entity_poly.pdbx_seq_one_letter_code
_entity_poly.pdbx_strand_id
1 'polypeptide(L)'
;MMDILQVLEALKDSTSTRPAIFAMSNPTKNAECTAEEAFSVLGDNIIFASGSPFSNVDLGNGHIGHCNQGNNMYLFPGIGLGTLLSGASIISDGMLQAAAERLATYMSEEEVLKGIIFPSTSRIRDITEKVAAAVIKEALEEDLAEGYHGMDARELKKLSEGPDSTVNCWPD
;
A
#
# COMPACT_ATOMS: atom_id res chain seq x y z
N MET A 1 8.35 -29.59 8.78
CA MET A 1 8.51 -28.18 8.38
C MET A 1 9.06 -28.23 6.97
N MET A 2 8.33 -27.72 5.97
CA MET A 2 8.83 -27.68 4.61
C MET A 2 9.96 -26.64 4.57
N ASP A 3 11.10 -26.99 4.01
CA ASP A 3 12.22 -26.08 3.84
C ASP A 3 11.80 -24.99 2.84
N ILE A 4 12.05 -23.71 3.16
CA ILE A 4 11.68 -22.59 2.30
C ILE A 4 12.30 -22.72 0.91
N LEU A 5 13.51 -23.29 0.81
CA LEU A 5 14.15 -23.55 -0.48
C LEU A 5 13.33 -24.54 -1.32
N GLN A 6 12.72 -25.55 -0.71
CA GLN A 6 11.84 -26.49 -1.43
C GLN A 6 10.58 -25.80 -1.96
N VAL A 7 10.03 -24.83 -1.22
CA VAL A 7 8.90 -24.00 -1.67
C VAL A 7 9.30 -23.18 -2.88
N LEU A 8 10.46 -22.50 -2.81
CA LEU A 8 10.96 -21.66 -3.89
C LEU A 8 11.32 -22.48 -5.13
N GLU A 9 11.94 -23.65 -4.96
CA GLU A 9 12.22 -24.56 -6.08
C GLU A 9 10.93 -25.05 -6.74
N ALA A 10 9.91 -25.42 -5.96
CA ALA A 10 8.61 -25.84 -6.52
C ALA A 10 7.91 -24.72 -7.32
N LEU A 11 8.19 -23.44 -7.01
CA LEU A 11 7.64 -22.32 -7.78
C LEU A 11 8.28 -22.16 -9.16
N LYS A 12 9.46 -22.74 -9.42
CA LYS A 12 10.05 -22.81 -10.77
C LYS A 12 9.19 -23.62 -11.74
N ASP A 13 8.53 -24.64 -11.22
CA ASP A 13 7.65 -25.51 -12.01
C ASP A 13 6.24 -24.91 -12.18
N SER A 14 5.99 -23.70 -11.65
CA SER A 14 4.71 -23.02 -11.80
C SER A 14 4.50 -22.52 -13.23
N THR A 15 3.25 -22.42 -13.66
CA THR A 15 2.91 -21.82 -14.97
C THR A 15 2.97 -20.29 -14.95
N SER A 16 3.31 -19.68 -13.82
CA SER A 16 3.41 -18.22 -13.72
C SER A 16 4.71 -17.76 -14.37
N THR A 17 4.60 -16.87 -15.34
CA THR A 17 5.77 -16.28 -15.98
C THR A 17 6.51 -15.31 -15.05
N ARG A 18 5.83 -14.79 -14.01
CA ARG A 18 6.35 -13.78 -13.09
C ARG A 18 5.81 -14.00 -11.67
N PRO A 19 6.30 -15.02 -10.94
CA PRO A 19 5.75 -15.38 -9.63
C PRO A 19 5.98 -14.25 -8.61
N ALA A 20 5.01 -14.05 -7.72
CA ALA A 20 5.07 -13.07 -6.63
C ALA A 20 5.32 -13.77 -5.30
N ILE A 21 6.36 -13.33 -4.58
CA ILE A 21 6.83 -13.87 -3.31
C ILE A 21 6.67 -12.80 -2.24
N PHE A 22 5.78 -13.04 -1.27
CA PHE A 22 5.44 -12.09 -0.22
C PHE A 22 5.88 -12.65 1.14
N ALA A 23 7.06 -12.22 1.61
CA ALA A 23 7.65 -12.60 2.90
C ALA A 23 7.22 -11.61 4.01
N MET A 24 5.97 -11.72 4.44
CA MET A 24 5.27 -10.69 5.23
C MET A 24 5.57 -10.70 6.72
N SER A 25 6.16 -11.79 7.24
CA SER A 25 6.42 -11.93 8.66
C SER A 25 7.46 -10.93 9.17
N ASN A 26 7.20 -10.37 10.36
CA ASN A 26 8.03 -9.36 11.01
C ASN A 26 8.54 -9.84 12.38
N PRO A 27 9.70 -9.36 12.86
CA PRO A 27 10.72 -8.57 12.14
C PRO A 27 11.53 -9.44 11.17
N THR A 28 12.54 -8.90 10.48
CA THR A 28 13.33 -9.56 9.41
C THR A 28 13.73 -11.02 9.70
N LYS A 29 14.12 -11.36 10.94
CA LYS A 29 14.48 -12.73 11.35
C LYS A 29 13.34 -13.76 11.27
N ASN A 30 12.11 -13.29 11.17
CA ASN A 30 10.90 -14.11 11.05
C ASN A 30 10.38 -14.13 9.61
N ALA A 31 10.97 -13.38 8.68
CA ALA A 31 10.56 -13.39 7.28
C ALA A 31 10.68 -14.81 6.72
N GLU A 32 9.73 -15.17 5.86
CA GLU A 32 9.61 -16.51 5.30
C GLU A 32 10.82 -16.90 4.47
N CYS A 33 11.39 -15.94 3.72
CA CYS A 33 12.68 -16.00 3.02
C CYS A 33 13.33 -14.62 3.00
N THR A 34 14.62 -14.59 2.72
CA THR A 34 15.33 -13.38 2.30
C THR A 34 15.09 -13.09 0.82
N ALA A 35 15.30 -11.83 0.42
CA ALA A 35 15.24 -11.45 -0.99
C ALA A 35 16.32 -12.19 -1.80
N GLU A 36 17.52 -12.33 -1.24
CA GLU A 36 18.65 -13.02 -1.87
C GLU A 36 18.34 -14.50 -2.14
N GLU A 37 17.71 -15.21 -1.20
CA GLU A 37 17.25 -16.59 -1.42
C GLU A 37 16.21 -16.65 -2.54
N ALA A 38 15.21 -15.76 -2.54
CA ALA A 38 14.17 -15.75 -3.56
C ALA A 38 14.72 -15.49 -4.96
N PHE A 39 15.53 -14.42 -5.14
CA PHE A 39 16.12 -14.07 -6.43
C PHE A 39 17.17 -15.10 -6.91
N SER A 40 17.96 -15.68 -6.01
CA SER A 40 18.95 -16.70 -6.39
C SER A 40 18.31 -18.00 -6.88
N VAL A 41 17.17 -18.38 -6.30
CA VAL A 41 16.42 -19.56 -6.71
C VAL A 41 15.61 -19.25 -7.97
N LEU A 42 14.76 -18.23 -7.96
CA LEU A 42 13.74 -18.02 -9.00
C LEU A 42 14.17 -17.12 -10.16
N GLY A 43 15.32 -16.47 -10.06
CA GLY A 43 15.85 -15.58 -11.10
C GLY A 43 15.27 -14.16 -11.05
N ASP A 44 15.49 -13.42 -12.14
CA ASP A 44 15.26 -11.97 -12.22
C ASP A 44 13.80 -11.56 -12.44
N ASN A 45 12.97 -12.46 -12.97
CA ASN A 45 11.60 -12.15 -13.34
C ASN A 45 10.58 -12.45 -12.22
N ILE A 46 10.95 -12.28 -10.95
CA ILE A 46 9.99 -12.40 -9.84
C ILE A 46 9.55 -11.04 -9.32
N ILE A 47 8.42 -11.02 -8.62
CA ILE A 47 8.05 -9.91 -7.74
C ILE A 47 8.36 -10.31 -6.31
N PHE A 48 9.21 -9.55 -5.62
CA PHE A 48 9.50 -9.77 -4.20
C PHE A 48 8.95 -8.63 -3.35
N ALA A 49 8.19 -8.97 -2.31
CA ALA A 49 7.76 -8.03 -1.28
C ALA A 49 7.92 -8.64 0.11
N SER A 50 8.14 -7.79 1.10
CA SER A 50 8.32 -8.21 2.49
C SER A 50 7.71 -7.22 3.48
N GLY A 51 7.38 -7.71 4.68
CA GLY A 51 6.90 -6.84 5.77
C GLY A 51 8.00 -5.95 6.34
N SER A 52 9.19 -6.50 6.47
CA SER A 52 10.41 -5.85 6.96
C SER A 52 11.26 -5.36 5.78
N PRO A 53 12.07 -4.29 5.95
CA PRO A 53 12.88 -3.76 4.87
C PRO A 53 14.02 -4.71 4.50
N PHE A 54 14.23 -4.90 3.20
CA PHE A 54 15.41 -5.53 2.60
C PHE A 54 16.04 -4.57 1.59
N SER A 55 17.36 -4.68 1.39
CA SER A 55 18.04 -4.00 0.29
C SER A 55 17.66 -4.63 -1.04
N ASN A 56 17.66 -3.85 -2.12
CA ASN A 56 17.57 -4.41 -3.47
C ASN A 56 18.77 -5.34 -3.74
N VAL A 57 18.55 -6.37 -4.56
CA VAL A 57 19.56 -7.39 -4.87
C VAL A 57 20.18 -7.10 -6.23
N ASP A 58 21.52 -7.01 -6.29
CA ASP A 58 22.23 -7.00 -7.57
C ASP A 58 22.29 -8.43 -8.12
N LEU A 59 21.72 -8.63 -9.32
CA LEU A 59 21.59 -9.96 -9.94
C LEU A 59 22.82 -10.34 -10.76
N GLY A 60 23.85 -9.48 -10.84
CA GLY A 60 25.12 -9.75 -11.51
C GLY A 60 25.08 -9.74 -13.05
N ASN A 61 23.90 -9.62 -13.64
CA ASN A 61 23.66 -9.46 -15.09
C ASN A 61 23.39 -8.00 -15.50
N GLY A 62 23.63 -7.05 -14.60
CA GLY A 62 23.30 -5.64 -14.78
C GLY A 62 21.85 -5.28 -14.44
N HIS A 63 21.04 -6.25 -13.99
CA HIS A 63 19.69 -6.01 -13.50
C HIS A 63 19.64 -5.97 -11.96
N ILE A 64 18.64 -5.28 -11.43
CA ILE A 64 18.40 -5.13 -10.00
C ILE A 64 17.08 -5.84 -9.66
N GLY A 65 17.13 -6.76 -8.71
CA GLY A 65 15.96 -7.32 -8.05
C GLY A 65 15.41 -6.32 -7.04
N HIS A 66 14.26 -5.74 -7.34
CA HIS A 66 13.64 -4.73 -6.47
C HIS A 66 12.91 -5.38 -5.29
N CYS A 67 13.27 -4.95 -4.08
CA CYS A 67 12.68 -5.42 -2.84
C CYS A 67 11.62 -4.42 -2.37
N ASN A 68 10.36 -4.85 -2.38
CA ASN A 68 9.26 -3.99 -1.98
C ASN A 68 8.92 -4.18 -0.50
N GLN A 69 8.56 -3.10 0.19
CA GLN A 69 8.10 -3.18 1.57
C GLN A 69 6.57 -3.15 1.62
N GLY A 70 5.95 -4.34 1.65
CA GLY A 70 4.51 -4.48 1.88
C GLY A 70 4.19 -4.35 3.37
N ASN A 71 4.01 -3.14 3.87
CA ASN A 71 3.81 -2.91 5.30
C ASN A 71 2.54 -2.08 5.58
N ASN A 72 1.90 -2.35 6.72
CA ASN A 72 0.68 -1.65 7.13
C ASN A 72 0.86 -0.14 7.36
N MET A 73 2.10 0.35 7.47
CA MET A 73 2.41 1.78 7.56
C MET A 73 1.81 2.61 6.42
N TYR A 74 1.57 2.03 5.24
CA TYR A 74 0.94 2.75 4.12
C TYR A 74 -0.56 2.99 4.31
N LEU A 75 -1.24 2.13 5.07
CA LEU A 75 -2.70 2.12 5.14
C LEU A 75 -3.22 2.58 6.50
N PHE A 76 -2.64 2.10 7.61
CA PHE A 76 -3.20 2.35 8.95
C PHE A 76 -3.33 3.84 9.31
N PRO A 77 -2.35 4.72 9.00
CA PRO A 77 -2.52 6.15 9.26
C PRO A 77 -3.67 6.77 8.46
N GLY A 78 -3.81 6.41 7.18
CA GLY A 78 -4.87 6.94 6.30
C GLY A 78 -6.25 6.41 6.67
N ILE A 79 -6.37 5.11 6.95
CA ILE A 79 -7.60 4.49 7.43
C ILE A 79 -8.04 5.13 8.76
N GLY A 80 -7.12 5.27 9.72
CA GLY A 80 -7.41 5.88 11.00
C GLY A 80 -7.86 7.33 10.86
N LEU A 81 -7.15 8.13 10.06
CA LEU A 81 -7.51 9.53 9.81
C LEU A 81 -8.86 9.65 9.09
N GLY A 82 -9.11 8.84 8.07
CA GLY A 82 -10.36 8.87 7.31
C GLY A 82 -11.57 8.43 8.14
N THR A 83 -11.40 7.40 8.97
CA THR A 83 -12.44 6.95 9.91
C THR A 83 -12.74 8.03 10.94
N LEU A 84 -11.71 8.65 11.52
CA LEU A 84 -11.87 9.74 12.49
C LEU A 84 -12.60 10.95 11.89
N LEU A 85 -12.24 11.37 10.68
CA LEU A 85 -12.83 12.56 10.03
C LEU A 85 -14.23 12.32 9.49
N SER A 86 -14.55 11.11 9.02
CA SER A 86 -15.92 10.74 8.62
C SER A 86 -16.85 10.57 9.83
N GLY A 87 -16.29 10.33 11.01
CA GLY A 87 -17.04 10.00 12.22
C GLY A 87 -17.61 8.58 12.21
N ALA A 88 -17.17 7.72 11.30
CA ALA A 88 -17.69 6.36 11.22
C ALA A 88 -17.39 5.57 12.50
N SER A 89 -18.41 4.89 13.03
CA SER A 89 -18.29 4.07 14.25
C SER A 89 -17.68 2.68 13.98
N ILE A 90 -17.67 2.26 12.71
CA ILE A 90 -17.09 1.01 12.24
C ILE A 90 -16.18 1.26 11.02
N ILE A 91 -15.18 0.40 10.84
CA ILE A 91 -14.37 0.34 9.61
C ILE A 91 -14.88 -0.88 8.83
N SER A 92 -15.46 -0.64 7.66
CA SER A 92 -16.00 -1.71 6.80
C SER A 92 -14.92 -2.33 5.89
N ASP A 93 -15.25 -3.48 5.31
CA ASP A 93 -14.41 -4.10 4.26
C ASP A 93 -14.31 -3.19 3.02
N GLY A 94 -15.37 -2.46 2.67
CA GLY A 94 -15.34 -1.46 1.61
C GLY A 94 -14.30 -0.38 1.88
N MET A 95 -14.28 0.19 3.09
CA MET A 95 -13.29 1.20 3.49
C MET A 95 -11.85 0.67 3.39
N LEU A 96 -11.62 -0.60 3.76
CA LEU A 96 -10.31 -1.24 3.62
C LEU A 96 -9.94 -1.45 2.14
N GLN A 97 -10.90 -1.86 1.30
CA GLN A 97 -10.70 -2.01 -0.13
C GLN A 97 -10.38 -0.67 -0.80
N ALA A 98 -11.15 0.38 -0.51
CA ALA A 98 -10.93 1.72 -1.04
C ALA A 98 -9.54 2.26 -0.66
N ALA A 99 -9.07 1.98 0.56
CA ALA A 99 -7.73 2.31 1.00
C ALA A 99 -6.64 1.59 0.16
N ALA A 100 -6.80 0.28 -0.06
CA ALA A 100 -5.86 -0.54 -0.83
C ALA A 100 -5.83 -0.14 -2.32
N GLU A 101 -6.99 0.06 -2.94
CA GLU A 101 -7.10 0.53 -4.32
C GLU A 101 -6.47 1.91 -4.48
N ARG A 102 -6.70 2.82 -3.52
CA ARG A 102 -6.07 4.14 -3.54
C ARG A 102 -4.55 4.05 -3.46
N LEU A 103 -4.00 3.21 -2.60
CA LEU A 103 -2.55 2.98 -2.53
C LEU A 103 -2.00 2.47 -3.87
N ALA A 104 -2.68 1.54 -4.54
CA ALA A 104 -2.26 0.99 -5.83
C ALA A 104 -2.13 2.07 -6.91
N THR A 105 -2.93 3.15 -6.86
CA THR A 105 -2.84 4.26 -7.83
C THR A 105 -1.53 5.06 -7.78
N TYR A 106 -0.67 4.85 -6.77
CA TYR A 106 0.65 5.49 -6.67
C TYR A 106 1.74 4.84 -7.53
N MET A 107 1.41 3.71 -8.15
CA MET A 107 2.32 2.96 -8.99
C MET A 107 2.06 3.26 -10.46
N SER A 108 3.13 3.55 -11.19
CA SER A 108 3.10 3.59 -12.65
C SER A 108 3.25 2.18 -13.23
N GLU A 109 2.74 1.98 -14.45
CA GLU A 109 2.94 0.73 -15.19
C GLU A 109 4.43 0.41 -15.37
N GLU A 110 5.26 1.42 -15.60
CA GLU A 110 6.71 1.27 -15.73
C GLU A 110 7.37 0.73 -14.44
N GLU A 111 6.98 1.25 -13.27
CA GLU A 111 7.46 0.75 -11.98
C GLU A 111 7.03 -0.70 -11.77
N VAL A 112 5.77 -1.03 -12.05
CA VAL A 112 5.24 -2.40 -11.89
C VAL A 112 5.96 -3.39 -12.81
N LEU A 113 6.24 -3.01 -14.07
CA LEU A 113 7.02 -3.81 -15.00
C LEU A 113 8.47 -4.02 -14.54
N LYS A 114 9.06 -3.05 -13.84
CA LYS A 114 10.37 -3.19 -13.15
C LYS A 114 10.29 -4.02 -11.87
N GLY A 115 9.10 -4.36 -11.40
CA GLY A 115 8.89 -5.16 -10.20
C GLY A 115 8.78 -4.33 -8.93
N ILE A 116 8.59 -3.02 -9.07
CA ILE A 116 8.30 -2.10 -7.98
C ILE A 116 6.77 -2.00 -7.88
N ILE A 117 6.21 -2.53 -6.80
CA ILE A 117 4.76 -2.63 -6.56
C ILE A 117 4.30 -1.90 -5.30
N PHE A 118 5.22 -1.29 -4.55
CA PHE A 118 4.92 -0.38 -3.45
C PHE A 118 5.62 0.97 -3.64
N PRO A 119 4.98 2.09 -3.26
CA PRO A 119 5.54 3.41 -3.48
C PRO A 119 6.67 3.72 -2.49
N SER A 120 7.55 4.68 -2.84
CA SER A 120 8.57 5.16 -1.91
C SER A 120 7.95 5.66 -0.59
N THR A 121 8.57 5.28 0.55
CA THR A 121 8.18 5.71 1.90
C THR A 121 8.34 7.22 2.11
N SER A 122 9.13 7.90 1.28
CA SER A 122 9.23 9.37 1.30
C SER A 122 7.89 10.05 1.00
N ARG A 123 6.97 9.37 0.29
CA ARG A 123 5.63 9.86 -0.05
C ARG A 123 4.56 9.55 1.00
N ILE A 124 4.93 8.97 2.16
CA ILE A 124 3.96 8.42 3.12
C ILE A 124 2.93 9.44 3.62
N ARG A 125 3.31 10.72 3.74
CA ARG A 125 2.38 11.80 4.17
C ARG A 125 1.29 12.05 3.14
N ASP A 126 1.68 12.20 1.86
CA ASP A 126 0.73 12.39 0.76
C ASP A 126 -0.14 11.14 0.57
N ILE A 127 0.45 9.94 0.66
CA ILE A 127 -0.30 8.67 0.62
C ILE A 127 -1.34 8.63 1.75
N THR A 128 -0.95 8.99 2.98
CA THR A 128 -1.86 9.02 4.14
C THR A 128 -3.06 9.93 3.90
N GLU A 129 -2.83 11.14 3.38
CA GLU A 129 -3.88 12.08 3.04
C GLU A 129 -4.85 11.50 2.00
N LYS A 130 -4.33 10.95 0.90
CA LYS A 130 -5.19 10.43 -0.17
C LYS A 130 -5.92 9.15 0.21
N VAL A 131 -5.29 8.27 0.99
CA VAL A 131 -5.96 7.09 1.57
C VAL A 131 -7.08 7.52 2.50
N ALA A 132 -6.86 8.50 3.37
CA ALA A 132 -7.92 9.03 4.25
C ALA A 132 -9.10 9.59 3.45
N ALA A 133 -8.85 10.34 2.38
CA ALA A 133 -9.90 10.86 1.51
C ALA A 133 -10.71 9.73 0.84
N ALA A 134 -10.06 8.66 0.38
CA ALA A 134 -10.75 7.50 -0.18
C ALA A 134 -11.62 6.79 0.86
N VAL A 135 -11.10 6.63 2.08
CA VAL A 135 -11.84 6.01 3.20
C VAL A 135 -13.06 6.84 3.61
N ILE A 136 -12.95 8.16 3.67
CA ILE A 136 -14.09 9.06 3.95
C ILE A 136 -15.15 8.92 2.86
N LYS A 137 -14.73 8.90 1.60
CA LYS A 137 -15.63 8.77 0.46
C LYS A 137 -16.41 7.45 0.54
N GLU A 138 -15.73 6.35 0.82
CA GLU A 138 -16.38 5.04 0.97
C GLU A 138 -17.35 5.01 2.15
N ALA A 139 -16.95 5.57 3.30
CA ALA A 139 -17.84 5.67 4.47
C ALA A 139 -19.12 6.48 4.18
N LEU A 140 -19.06 7.48 3.31
CA LEU A 140 -20.24 8.22 2.85
C LEU A 140 -21.10 7.39 1.89
N GLU A 141 -20.47 6.64 0.97
CA GLU A 141 -21.17 5.77 0.01
C GLU A 141 -21.90 4.61 0.70
N GLU A 142 -21.34 4.10 1.80
CA GLU A 142 -21.93 3.03 2.63
C GLU A 142 -22.88 3.55 3.74
N ASP A 143 -23.14 4.86 3.81
CA ASP A 143 -23.97 5.50 4.86
C ASP A 143 -23.48 5.24 6.30
N LEU A 144 -22.15 5.16 6.47
CA LEU A 144 -21.47 4.95 7.75
C LEU A 144 -20.91 6.23 8.37
N ALA A 145 -20.87 7.34 7.62
CA ALA A 145 -20.31 8.59 8.10
C ALA A 145 -21.27 9.32 9.07
N GLU A 146 -20.90 9.40 10.35
CA GLU A 146 -21.76 10.01 11.40
C GLU A 146 -21.37 11.47 11.74
N GLY A 147 -20.20 11.94 11.31
CA GLY A 147 -19.69 13.28 11.61
C GLY A 147 -20.50 14.45 11.01
N TYR A 148 -21.47 14.15 10.13
CA TYR A 148 -22.22 15.12 9.34
C TYR A 148 -23.74 15.06 9.55
N HIS A 149 -24.24 14.43 10.62
CA HIS A 149 -25.69 14.30 10.87
C HIS A 149 -26.47 15.64 10.96
N GLY A 150 -25.80 16.80 10.87
CA GLY A 150 -26.44 18.12 10.74
C GLY A 150 -26.15 18.89 9.45
N MET A 151 -25.37 18.34 8.50
CA MET A 151 -24.99 19.04 7.27
C MET A 151 -25.67 18.44 6.03
N ASP A 152 -26.19 19.28 5.14
CA ASP A 152 -26.80 18.82 3.89
C ASP A 152 -25.76 18.56 2.78
N ALA A 153 -26.18 17.88 1.71
CA ALA A 153 -25.30 17.55 0.58
C ALA A 153 -24.63 18.78 -0.09
N ARG A 154 -25.19 19.99 0.08
CA ARG A 154 -24.59 21.23 -0.45
C ARG A 154 -23.47 21.73 0.44
N GLU A 155 -23.57 21.51 1.75
CA GLU A 155 -22.53 21.87 2.72
C GLU A 155 -21.32 20.96 2.61
N LEU A 156 -21.55 19.66 2.39
CA LEU A 156 -20.49 18.70 2.06
C LEU A 156 -19.73 19.07 0.79
N LYS A 157 -20.44 19.52 -0.26
CA LYS A 157 -19.82 19.93 -1.52
C LYS A 157 -18.89 21.14 -1.36
N LYS A 158 -19.25 22.09 -0.49
CA LYS A 158 -18.41 23.27 -0.17
C LYS A 158 -17.12 22.93 0.55
N LEU A 159 -17.06 21.80 1.26
CA LEU A 159 -15.83 21.32 1.92
C LEU A 159 -14.90 20.60 0.94
N SER A 160 -15.46 20.00 -0.12
CA SER A 160 -14.69 19.31 -1.18
C SER A 160 -14.05 20.28 -2.17
N GLU A 161 -14.63 21.47 -2.32
CA GLU A 161 -14.02 22.60 -3.00
C GLU A 161 -13.04 23.21 -2.01
N GLY A 162 -11.76 22.81 -2.07
CA GLY A 162 -10.72 23.33 -1.18
C GLY A 162 -10.75 24.87 -1.11
N PRO A 163 -10.24 25.47 -0.02
CA PRO A 163 -10.38 26.90 0.21
C PRO A 163 -9.96 27.67 -1.03
N ASP A 164 -10.84 28.56 -1.48
CA ASP A 164 -10.50 29.55 -2.51
C ASP A 164 -9.14 30.12 -2.13
N SER A 165 -8.19 30.06 -3.08
CA SER A 165 -6.75 30.27 -2.91
C SER A 165 -6.34 31.67 -2.38
N THR A 166 -7.27 32.40 -1.78
CA THR A 166 -7.17 33.78 -1.32
C THR A 166 -7.20 33.93 0.20
N VAL A 167 -7.37 32.86 0.99
CA VAL A 167 -7.42 32.97 2.46
C VAL A 167 -6.31 32.15 3.14
N ASN A 168 -5.15 32.77 3.34
CA ASN A 168 -4.11 32.31 4.26
C ASN A 168 -4.64 32.39 5.71
N CYS A 169 -5.02 31.26 6.29
CA CYS A 169 -5.48 31.15 7.69
C CYS A 169 -4.56 30.28 8.55
N TRP A 170 -3.24 30.45 8.43
CA TRP A 170 -2.30 29.96 9.45
C TRP A 170 -1.43 31.13 9.91
N PRO A 171 -1.49 31.55 11.18
CA PRO A 171 -0.48 32.43 11.74
C PRO A 171 0.82 31.65 11.97
N ASP A 172 1.95 32.34 11.76
CA ASP A 172 3.33 31.86 11.91
C ASP A 172 3.62 31.16 13.24
#